data_AF-A0A838HUA0-F1
#
_entry.id   AF-A0A838HUA0-F1
#
_cell.length_a   1.000
_cell.length_b   1.000
_cell.length_c   1.000
_cell.angle_alpha   90.00
_cell.angle_beta   90.00
_cell.angle_gamma   90.00
#
_symmetry.space_group_name_H-M   'P 1'
#
loop_
_entity.id
_entity.type
_entity.pdbx_description
1 polymer ?
#
loop_
_entity_poly.entity_id
_entity_poly.type
_entity_poly.pdbx_seq_one_letter_code
_entity_poly.pdbx_strand_id
1 'polypeptide(L)'
;MRSRVCALVEAAGIRGRNPLLPPLAAILARDDIELVTWDPTGGFPLPRTGAPDADLYLVKGDDPAVLTAAGCLADGGARLLNSFEATAAATDKGRTLARLARAGIPVPATE
;
A
#
# COMPACT_ATOMS: atom_id res chain seq x y z
N MET A 1 -6.46 -15.27 -18.61
CA MET A 1 -6.76 -13.98 -17.96
C MET A 1 -5.44 -13.41 -17.51
N ARG A 2 -5.17 -12.13 -17.79
CA ARG A 2 -3.91 -11.49 -17.39
C ARG A 2 -3.95 -11.22 -15.88
N SER A 3 -2.93 -11.64 -15.13
CA SER A 3 -2.86 -11.33 -13.70
C SER A 3 -2.66 -9.84 -13.47
N ARG A 4 -3.21 -9.32 -12.38
CA ARG A 4 -3.22 -7.88 -12.11
C ARG A 4 -2.82 -7.56 -10.68
N VAL A 5 -1.99 -6.54 -10.55
CA VAL A 5 -1.58 -5.93 -9.28
C VAL A 5 -2.08 -4.50 -9.25
N CYS A 6 -2.68 -4.07 -8.14
CA CYS A 6 -3.15 -2.70 -7.94
C CYS A 6 -2.34 -2.00 -6.85
N ALA A 7 -1.66 -0.91 -7.18
CA ALA A 7 -0.99 -0.07 -6.20
C ALA A 7 -1.91 1.06 -5.71
N LEU A 8 -2.19 1.09 -4.41
CA LEU A 8 -2.85 2.19 -3.73
C LEU A 8 -1.83 3.30 -3.49
N VAL A 9 -2.12 4.49 -3.99
CA VAL A 9 -1.23 5.66 -3.95
C VAL A 9 -2.05 6.91 -3.62
N GLU A 10 -1.43 7.99 -3.12
CA GLU A 10 -2.12 9.29 -3.03
C GLU A 10 -1.98 10.09 -4.34
N ALA A 11 -2.78 11.15 -4.54
CA ALA A 11 -2.75 12.02 -5.75
C ALA A 11 -1.38 12.67 -6.00
N ALA A 12 -0.53 12.77 -4.97
CA ALA A 12 0.87 13.13 -5.12
C ALA A 12 1.72 12.03 -5.84
N GLY A 13 1.12 10.87 -6.09
CA GLY A 13 1.58 9.70 -6.83
C GLY A 13 1.08 9.65 -8.27
N ILE A 14 0.95 10.80 -8.94
CA ILE A 14 0.95 10.88 -10.42
C ILE A 14 1.98 9.88 -10.96
N ARG A 15 1.61 9.10 -12.00
CA ARG A 15 2.56 8.26 -12.76
C ARG A 15 3.82 9.09 -13.07
N GLY A 16 4.91 8.83 -12.35
CA GLY A 16 6.15 9.61 -12.42
C GLY A 16 6.75 10.10 -11.10
N ARG A 17 5.98 10.18 -9.99
CA ARG A 17 6.53 10.66 -8.69
C ARG A 17 6.98 9.56 -7.72
N ASN A 18 6.35 8.39 -7.70
CA ASN A 18 6.92 7.25 -6.99
C ASN A 18 7.92 6.56 -7.94
N PRO A 19 9.24 6.73 -7.72
CA PRO A 19 10.26 6.24 -8.66
C PRO A 19 10.30 4.72 -8.76
N LEU A 20 9.60 4.01 -7.86
CA LEU A 20 9.55 2.56 -7.84
C LEU A 20 8.44 1.98 -8.73
N LEU A 21 7.39 2.75 -9.06
CA LEU A 21 6.26 2.21 -9.85
C LEU A 21 6.61 1.94 -11.32
N PRO A 22 7.30 2.83 -12.05
CA PRO A 22 7.72 2.53 -13.43
C PRO A 22 8.62 1.29 -13.56
N PRO A 23 9.70 1.11 -12.77
CA PRO A 23 10.51 -0.11 -12.87
C PRO A 23 9.74 -1.34 -12.39
N LEU A 24 8.87 -1.23 -11.38
CA LEU A 24 8.01 -2.33 -10.97
C LEU A 24 7.05 -2.77 -12.10
N ALA A 25 6.41 -1.81 -12.78
CA ALA A 25 5.56 -2.09 -13.93
C ALA A 25 6.34 -2.81 -15.04
N ALA A 26 7.57 -2.38 -15.31
CA ALA A 26 8.43 -3.00 -16.33
C ALA A 26 8.84 -4.43 -15.95
N ILE A 27 9.08 -4.71 -14.66
CA ILE A 27 9.39 -6.06 -14.17
C ILE A 27 8.15 -6.95 -14.29
N LEU A 28 7.00 -6.51 -13.76
CA LEU A 28 5.74 -7.26 -13.80
C LEU A 28 5.29 -7.56 -15.24
N ALA A 29 5.48 -6.61 -16.16
CA ALA A 29 5.13 -6.80 -17.56
C ALA A 29 5.93 -7.92 -18.25
N ARG A 30 7.15 -8.24 -17.79
CA ARG A 30 7.94 -9.37 -18.33
C ARG A 30 7.29 -10.73 -18.04
N ASP A 31 6.51 -10.79 -16.97
CA ASP A 31 5.77 -11.98 -16.53
C ASP A 31 4.29 -11.90 -16.92
N ASP A 32 3.93 -11.02 -17.87
CA ASP A 32 2.56 -10.74 -18.29
C ASP A 32 1.62 -10.28 -17.14
N ILE A 33 2.16 -9.65 -16.10
CA ILE A 33 1.36 -9.08 -15.00
C ILE A 33 1.13 -7.59 -15.25
N GLU A 34 -0.13 -7.15 -15.15
CA GLU A 34 -0.49 -5.73 -15.28
C GLU A 34 -0.38 -5.01 -13.92
N LEU A 35 0.32 -3.88 -13.89
CA LEU A 35 0.28 -2.95 -12.75
C LEU A 35 -0.69 -1.79 -13.04
N VAL A 36 -1.73 -1.69 -12.23
CA VAL A 36 -2.64 -0.54 -12.19
C VAL A 36 -2.41 0.28 -10.92
N THR A 37 -2.79 1.55 -10.95
CA THR A 37 -2.70 2.45 -9.81
C THR A 37 -4.08 2.97 -9.46
N TRP A 38 -4.40 3.06 -8.18
CA TRP A 38 -5.64 3.63 -7.70
C TRP A 38 -5.36 4.64 -6.59
N ASP A 39 -6.02 5.79 -6.70
CA ASP A 39 -5.90 6.90 -5.77
C ASP A 39 -7.21 7.13 -5.02
N PRO A 40 -7.28 6.76 -3.72
CA PRO A 40 -8.47 6.95 -2.90
C PRO A 40 -8.54 8.35 -2.25
N THR A 41 -7.56 9.24 -2.48
CA THR A 41 -7.47 10.53 -1.78
C THR A 41 -8.39 11.61 -2.35
N GLY A 42 -8.90 11.42 -3.57
CA GLY A 42 -9.71 12.40 -4.29
C GLY A 42 -11.14 12.62 -3.79
N GLY A 43 -11.60 11.90 -2.75
CA GLY A 43 -12.93 12.12 -2.19
C GLY A 43 -13.25 11.22 -0.99
N PHE A 44 -13.82 11.82 0.06
CA PHE A 44 -14.41 11.11 1.19
C PHE A 44 -15.94 11.34 1.20
N PRO A 45 -16.79 10.30 1.36
CA PRO A 45 -16.43 8.89 1.53
C PRO A 45 -15.71 8.31 0.31
N LEU A 46 -14.98 7.19 0.50
CA LEU A 46 -14.22 6.53 -0.56
C LEU A 46 -15.04 6.39 -1.86
N PRO A 47 -14.40 6.48 -3.04
CA PRO A 47 -15.11 6.40 -4.32
C PRO A 47 -16.00 5.16 -4.42
N ARG A 48 -17.27 5.35 -4.79
CA ARG A 48 -18.24 4.26 -4.97
C ARG A 48 -17.80 3.21 -5.98
N THR A 49 -16.96 3.59 -6.95
CA THR A 49 -16.43 2.69 -7.98
C THR A 49 -15.37 1.72 -7.45
N GLY A 50 -15.00 1.80 -6.16
CA GLY A 50 -14.05 0.89 -5.53
C GLY A 50 -12.65 0.96 -6.12
N ALA A 51 -11.75 0.14 -5.57
CA ALA A 51 -10.48 -0.16 -6.23
C ALA A 51 -10.74 -1.02 -7.47
N PRO A 52 -9.89 -0.95 -8.52
CA PRO A 52 -9.89 -1.95 -9.58
C PRO A 52 -9.69 -3.37 -9.00
N ASP A 53 -10.40 -4.36 -9.53
CA ASP A 53 -10.17 -5.77 -9.20
C ASP A 53 -8.73 -6.16 -9.52
N ALA A 54 -8.05 -6.81 -8.57
CA ALA A 54 -6.67 -7.26 -8.70
C ALA A 54 -6.43 -8.53 -7.87
N ASP A 55 -5.45 -9.34 -8.29
CA ASP A 55 -5.02 -10.54 -7.58
C ASP A 55 -4.20 -10.22 -6.32
N LEU A 56 -3.61 -9.01 -6.30
CA LEU A 56 -2.80 -8.48 -5.22
C LEU A 56 -2.89 -6.94 -5.19
N TYR A 57 -3.00 -6.39 -3.99
CA TYR A 57 -2.98 -4.96 -3.73
C TYR A 57 -1.70 -4.55 -3.01
N LEU A 58 -1.03 -3.49 -3.48
CA LEU A 58 0.15 -2.92 -2.85
C LEU A 58 -0.21 -1.63 -2.15
N VAL A 59 0.11 -1.52 -0.86
CA VAL A 59 -0.11 -0.26 -0.11
C VAL A 59 1.14 0.60 -0.26
N LYS A 60 1.05 1.66 -1.09
CA LYS A 60 2.17 2.53 -1.47
C LYS A 60 1.85 4.02 -1.27
N GLY A 61 1.08 4.33 -0.22
CA GLY A 61 0.86 5.67 0.31
C GLY A 61 0.67 5.60 1.83
N ASP A 62 0.93 6.70 2.52
CA ASP A 62 0.73 6.85 3.97
C ASP A 62 -0.42 7.80 4.32
N ASP A 63 -1.07 8.39 3.32
CA ASP A 63 -2.31 9.15 3.51
C ASP A 63 -3.39 8.31 4.23
N PRO A 64 -4.11 8.88 5.22
CA PRO A 64 -5.19 8.18 5.92
C PRO A 64 -6.25 7.56 5.01
N ALA A 65 -6.57 8.17 3.86
CA ALA A 65 -7.51 7.61 2.90
C ALA A 65 -6.95 6.35 2.21
N VAL A 66 -5.64 6.31 1.94
CA VAL A 66 -4.95 5.11 1.42
C VAL A 66 -5.01 3.98 2.44
N LEU A 67 -4.72 4.27 3.71
CA LEU A 67 -4.79 3.28 4.78
C LEU A 67 -6.22 2.80 5.04
N THR A 68 -7.19 3.70 5.00
CA THR A 68 -8.62 3.36 5.14
C THR A 68 -9.06 2.46 4.00
N ALA A 69 -8.69 2.78 2.75
CA ALA A 69 -9.01 1.96 1.59
C ALA A 69 -8.35 0.57 1.66
N ALA A 70 -7.11 0.49 2.13
CA ALA A 70 -6.42 -0.77 2.39
C ALA A 70 -7.15 -1.61 3.45
N GLY A 71 -7.65 -0.97 4.52
CA GLY A 71 -8.49 -1.62 5.53
C GLY A 71 -9.77 -2.20 4.93
N CYS A 72 -10.51 -1.40 4.15
CA CYS A 72 -11.73 -1.87 3.48
C CYS A 72 -11.49 -3.06 2.53
N LEU A 73 -10.36 -3.05 1.81
CA LEU A 73 -9.97 -4.18 0.95
C LEU A 73 -9.64 -5.43 1.78
N ALA A 74 -8.91 -5.28 2.88
CA ALA A 74 -8.56 -6.37 3.77
C ALA A 74 -9.81 -7.00 4.41
N ASP A 75 -10.77 -6.18 4.87
CA ASP A 75 -12.07 -6.63 5.40
C ASP A 75 -12.87 -7.41 4.34
N GLY A 76 -12.72 -7.04 3.06
CA GLY A 76 -13.29 -7.75 1.91
C GLY A 76 -12.54 -9.03 1.51
N GLY A 77 -11.49 -9.42 2.23
CA GLY A 77 -10.68 -10.61 1.94
C GLY A 77 -9.66 -10.43 0.81
N ALA A 78 -9.38 -9.20 0.39
CA ALA A 78 -8.35 -8.93 -0.61
C ALA A 78 -6.96 -9.33 -0.10
N ARG A 79 -6.07 -9.68 -1.03
CA ARG A 79 -4.67 -9.98 -0.73
C ARG A 79 -3.86 -8.70 -0.79
N LEU A 80 -3.28 -8.29 0.34
CA LEU A 80 -2.44 -7.09 0.42
C LEU A 80 -0.97 -7.44 0.66
N LEU A 81 -0.07 -6.69 0.05
CA LEU A 81 1.37 -6.70 0.33
C LEU A 81 1.86 -5.27 0.65
N ASN A 82 2.31 -4.98 1.86
CA ASN A 82 2.22 -5.82 3.07
C ASN A 82 0.76 -6.00 3.53
N SER A 83 0.51 -6.90 4.49
CA SER A 83 -0.81 -6.98 5.11
C SER A 83 -1.21 -5.62 5.70
N PHE A 84 -2.51 -5.38 5.83
CA PHE A 84 -3.01 -4.12 6.40
C PHE A 84 -2.48 -3.92 7.83
N GLU A 85 -2.47 -4.97 8.65
CA GLU A 85 -2.01 -4.91 10.05
C GLU A 85 -0.52 -4.60 10.15
N ALA A 86 0.29 -5.15 9.24
CA ALA A 86 1.72 -4.85 9.18
C ALA A 86 1.94 -3.39 8.78
N THR A 87 1.21 -2.91 7.78
CA THR A 87 1.29 -1.52 7.31
C THR A 87 0.84 -0.55 8.39
N ALA A 88 -0.32 -0.78 9.00
CA ALA A 88 -0.87 0.06 10.07
C ALA A 88 -0.01 0.04 11.34
N ALA A 89 0.66 -1.08 11.64
CA ALA A 89 1.58 -1.11 12.77
C ALA A 89 2.88 -0.31 12.50
N ALA A 90 3.33 -0.26 11.24
CA ALA A 90 4.54 0.45 10.85
C ALA A 90 4.38 1.98 10.84
N THR A 91 3.16 2.49 10.68
CA THR A 91 2.89 3.95 10.73
C THR A 91 3.01 4.52 12.16
N ASP A 92 2.79 3.69 13.18
CA ASP A 92 3.02 4.05 14.58
C ASP A 92 4.48 3.80 14.97
N LYS A 93 5.27 4.88 14.97
CA LYS A 93 6.69 4.84 15.34
C LYS A 93 6.91 4.39 16.79
N GLY A 94 6.06 4.82 17.72
CA GLY A 94 6.18 4.44 19.13
C GLY A 94 5.97 2.94 19.32
N ARG A 95 4.92 2.40 18.69
CA ARG A 95 4.64 0.96 18.68
C ARG A 95 5.72 0.17 17.95
N THR A 96 6.27 0.70 16.85
CA THR A 96 7.38 0.10 16.11
C THR A 96 8.63 0.01 16.98
N LEU A 97 9.05 1.10 17.61
CA LEU A 97 10.20 1.11 18.53
C LEU A 97 10.00 0.15 19.70
N ALA A 98 8.81 0.14 20.32
CA ALA A 98 8.49 -0.80 21.40
C ALA A 98 8.49 -2.27 20.96
N ARG A 99 8.20 -2.56 19.68
CA ARG A 99 8.32 -3.92 19.11
C ARG A 99 9.78 -4.29 18.85
N LEU A 100 10.57 -3.38 18.28
CA LEU A 100 11.99 -3.58 18.02
C LEU A 100 12.76 -3.81 19.33
N ALA A 101 12.51 -2.98 20.36
CA ALA A 101 13.12 -3.14 21.68
C ALA A 101 12.78 -4.49 22.32
N ARG A 102 11.52 -4.93 22.27
CA ARG A 102 11.11 -6.26 22.77
C ARG A 102 11.75 -7.41 22.00
N ALA A 103 12.05 -7.22 20.72
CA ALA A 103 12.75 -8.21 19.90
C ALA A 103 14.28 -8.18 20.07
N GLY A 104 14.81 -7.30 20.93
CA GLY A 104 16.26 -7.14 21.10
C GLY A 104 16.96 -6.50 19.90
N ILE A 105 16.22 -5.84 19.01
CA ILE A 105 16.77 -5.16 17.83
C ILE A 105 17.25 -3.76 18.27
N PRO A 106 18.54 -3.42 18.05
CA PRO A 106 19.04 -2.10 18.38
C PRO A 106 18.30 -1.00 17.60
N VAL A 107 17.92 0.06 18.31
CA VAL A 107 17.31 1.27 17.72
C VAL A 107 18.09 2.51 18.19
N PRO A 108 18.25 3.55 17.36
CA PRO A 108 18.83 4.81 17.80
C PRO A 108 18.05 5.39 18.99
N ALA A 109 18.75 6.01 19.94
CA ALA A 109 18.08 6.75 21.01
C ALA A 109 17.28 7.90 20.38
N THR A 110 15.99 7.97 20.72
CA THR A 110 15.12 9.09 20.36
C THR A 110 15.04 10.00 21.60
N GLU A 111 15.50 11.25 21.47
CA GLU A 111 15.29 12.32 22.47
C GLU A 111 13.84 12.82 22.47
#